data_AF-A0A8T2WVU4-F1
#
_entry.id   AF-A0A8T2WVU4-F1
#
_cell.length_a   1.000
_cell.length_b   1.000
_cell.length_c   1.000
_cell.angle_alpha   90.00
_cell.angle_beta   90.00
_cell.angle_gamma   90.00
#
_symmetry.space_group_name_H-M   'P 1'
#
loop_
_entity.id
_entity.type
_entity.pdbx_description
1 polymer ?
#
loop_
_entity_poly.entity_id
_entity_poly.type
_entity_poly.pdbx_seq_one_letter_code
_entity_poly.pdbx_strand_id
1 'polypeptide(L)'
;MAEKSTNEHILEQLKHGFAHFELVSSPLPSISTSKPHSFPPPVFSANSHRFFARIGPSLGSHSMKKVEHYSVQKVTGDGRCLFRSLVKGMAFNKGISLNPREERNNADELRMAVKEVICDSKEERKQYEEAVIAITVDESLKR
;
A
#
# COMPACT_ATOMS: atom_id res chain seq x y z
N MET A 1 -17.12 -22.00 43.71
CA MET A 1 -16.09 -21.07 44.23
C MET A 1 -14.90 -21.17 43.30
N ALA A 2 -14.58 -20.13 42.53
CA ALA A 2 -13.47 -20.18 41.58
C ALA A 2 -12.16 -19.96 42.33
N GLU A 3 -11.25 -20.93 42.27
CA GLU A 3 -9.90 -20.79 42.81
C GLU A 3 -9.20 -19.60 42.16
N LYS A 4 -8.57 -18.77 43.00
CA LYS A 4 -7.89 -17.56 42.58
C LYS A 4 -6.55 -17.95 41.94
N SER A 5 -6.57 -18.27 40.65
CA SER A 5 -5.33 -18.49 39.88
C SER A 5 -4.44 -17.25 40.00
N THR A 6 -3.23 -17.43 40.50
CA THR A 6 -2.26 -16.33 40.62
C THR A 6 -1.95 -15.77 39.24
N ASN A 7 -1.83 -14.44 39.12
CA ASN A 7 -1.60 -13.76 37.83
C ASN A 7 -0.40 -14.34 37.07
N GLU A 8 0.61 -14.83 37.79
CA GLU A 8 1.79 -15.47 37.18
C GLU A 8 1.43 -16.72 36.39
N HIS A 9 0.53 -17.56 36.91
CA HIS A 9 0.09 -18.75 36.22
C HIS A 9 -0.61 -18.38 34.91
N ILE A 10 -1.48 -17.36 34.91
CA ILE A 10 -2.16 -16.86 33.70
C ILE A 10 -1.16 -16.36 32.66
N LEU A 11 -0.18 -15.56 33.08
CA LEU A 11 0.87 -15.06 32.18
C LEU A 11 1.69 -16.20 31.58
N GLU A 12 1.95 -17.25 32.35
CA GLU A 12 2.61 -18.45 31.87
C GLU A 12 1.76 -19.20 30.84
N GLN A 13 0.44 -19.30 31.04
CA GLN A 13 -0.45 -19.91 30.04
C GLN A 13 -0.51 -19.11 28.74
N LEU A 14 -0.50 -17.77 28.85
CA LEU A 14 -0.46 -16.87 27.70
C LEU A 14 0.87 -17.00 26.93
N LYS A 15 2.00 -17.03 27.65
CA LYS A 15 3.35 -17.16 27.07
C LYS A 15 3.49 -18.44 26.24
N HIS A 16 2.92 -19.54 26.71
CA HIS A 16 3.02 -20.84 26.06
C HIS A 16 1.83 -21.15 25.13
N GLY A 17 0.84 -20.26 25.03
CA GLY A 17 -0.25 -20.34 24.06
C GLY A 17 -1.36 -21.34 24.39
N PHE A 18 -1.48 -21.78 25.65
CA PHE A 18 -2.53 -22.73 26.08
C PHE A 18 -3.62 -22.09 26.96
N ALA A 19 -3.65 -20.75 27.04
CA ALA A 19 -4.72 -20.04 27.72
C ALA A 19 -6.07 -20.23 27.01
N HIS A 20 -7.10 -20.59 27.78
CA HIS A 20 -8.48 -20.71 27.28
C HIS A 20 -9.27 -19.42 27.54
N PHE A 21 -10.01 -18.97 26.53
CA PHE A 21 -10.86 -17.79 26.62
C PHE A 21 -12.32 -18.17 26.37
N GLU A 22 -13.20 -17.73 27.26
CA GLU A 22 -14.65 -17.90 27.11
C GLU A 22 -15.32 -16.56 26.81
N LEU A 23 -16.26 -16.56 25.86
CA LEU A 23 -17.05 -15.39 25.51
C LEU A 23 -18.23 -15.27 26.48
N VAL A 24 -18.11 -14.38 27.47
CA VAL A 24 -19.19 -14.12 28.41
C VAL A 24 -20.25 -13.21 27.76
N SER A 25 -21.51 -13.63 27.77
CA SER A 25 -22.62 -12.93 27.11
C SER A 25 -23.09 -11.67 27.83
N SER A 26 -22.64 -11.44 29.06
CA SER A 26 -22.96 -10.24 29.86
C SER A 26 -21.71 -9.40 30.12
N PRO A 27 -21.79 -8.06 30.04
CA PRO A 27 -20.66 -7.19 30.36
C PRO A 27 -20.20 -7.43 31.80
N LEU A 28 -18.94 -7.85 31.99
CA LEU A 28 -18.35 -7.90 33.31
C LEU A 28 -18.04 -6.47 33.80
N PRO A 29 -18.15 -6.18 35.11
CA PRO A 29 -17.77 -4.90 35.67
C PRO A 29 -16.31 -4.58 35.32
N SER A 30 -16.06 -3.36 34.86
CA SER A 30 -14.71 -2.91 34.52
C SER A 30 -13.82 -2.97 35.76
N ILE A 31 -12.65 -3.61 35.65
CA ILE A 31 -11.68 -3.80 36.75
C ILE A 31 -10.95 -2.47 37.08
N SER A 32 -11.31 -1.37 36.43
CA SER A 32 -10.76 -0.04 36.71
C SER A 32 -11.31 0.49 38.04
N THR A 33 -10.49 0.36 39.09
CA THR A 33 -10.69 1.06 40.36
C THR A 33 -10.34 2.53 40.19
N SER A 34 -11.14 3.29 39.47
CA SER A 34 -11.10 4.76 39.54
C SER A 34 -12.52 5.30 39.65
N LYS A 35 -12.75 6.03 40.76
CA LYS A 35 -14.01 6.62 41.20
C LYS A 35 -14.82 7.21 40.02
N PRO A 36 -16.14 7.00 39.97
CA PRO A 36 -16.96 7.54 38.89
C PRO A 36 -17.15 9.04 39.13
N HIS A 37 -16.45 9.87 38.34
CA HIS A 37 -16.90 11.24 38.12
C HIS A 37 -18.04 11.20 37.11
N SER A 38 -19.18 11.76 37.51
CA SER A 38 -20.41 11.88 36.75
C SER A 38 -20.19 12.65 35.45
N PHE A 39 -19.99 11.93 34.36
CA PHE A 39 -20.13 12.44 33.00
C PHE A 39 -21.17 11.59 32.27
N PRO A 40 -22.11 12.20 31.52
CA PRO A 40 -23.10 11.44 30.78
C PRO A 40 -22.39 10.60 29.70
N PRO A 41 -22.80 9.33 29.49
CA PRO A 41 -22.18 8.50 28.48
C PRO A 41 -22.51 9.08 27.09
N PRO A 42 -21.57 9.02 26.13
CA PRO A 42 -21.93 9.33 24.76
C PRO A 42 -22.92 8.26 24.29
N VAL A 43 -24.07 8.72 23.83
CA VAL A 43 -25.14 7.88 23.29
C VAL A 43 -24.65 7.28 21.98
N PHE A 44 -23.98 6.12 22.04
CA PHE A 44 -23.65 5.34 20.87
C PHE A 44 -24.69 4.25 20.68
N SER A 45 -25.37 4.37 19.55
CA SER A 45 -26.38 3.48 19.01
C SER A 45 -26.05 2.00 19.19
N ALA A 46 -27.11 1.23 19.44
CA ALA A 46 -27.11 -0.21 19.56
C ALA A 46 -26.33 -0.90 18.44
N ASN A 47 -25.72 -2.03 18.81
CA ASN A 47 -25.26 -3.10 17.91
C ASN A 47 -23.84 -3.03 17.34
N SER A 48 -22.84 -2.67 18.16
CA SER A 48 -21.44 -2.98 17.83
C SER A 48 -20.79 -3.79 18.94
N HIS A 49 -20.76 -5.11 18.74
CA HIS A 49 -19.97 -6.04 19.53
C HIS A 49 -18.53 -5.52 19.56
N ARG A 50 -18.07 -5.12 20.74
CA ARG A 50 -16.70 -4.66 20.94
C ARG A 50 -15.80 -5.89 20.84
N PHE A 51 -15.39 -6.19 19.61
CA PHE A 51 -14.45 -7.27 19.33
C PHE A 51 -13.11 -6.92 19.99
N PHE A 52 -12.71 -7.73 20.97
CA PHE A 52 -11.29 -7.90 21.24
C PHE A 52 -10.63 -8.40 19.95
N ALA A 53 -9.40 -7.95 19.68
CA ALA A 53 -8.67 -8.21 18.45
C ALA A 53 -8.80 -9.68 18.02
N ARG A 54 -9.40 -9.90 16.84
CA ARG A 54 -9.50 -11.24 16.27
C ARG A 54 -8.12 -11.62 15.73
N ILE A 55 -7.44 -12.56 16.41
CA ILE A 55 -6.37 -13.33 15.76
C ILE A 55 -7.07 -14.22 14.72
N GLY A 56 -6.99 -13.81 13.45
CA GLY A 56 -7.40 -14.66 12.33
C GLY A 56 -6.47 -15.88 12.21
N PRO A 57 -6.92 -16.96 11.56
CA PRO A 57 -6.12 -18.18 11.42
C PRO A 57 -4.75 -17.84 10.84
N SER A 58 -3.69 -18.35 11.46
CA SER A 58 -2.33 -18.25 10.94
C SER A 58 -2.25 -19.01 9.62
N LEU A 59 -2.49 -18.31 8.51
CA LEU A 59 -2.31 -18.87 7.19
C LEU A 59 -0.81 -18.92 6.88
N GLY A 60 -0.14 -19.91 7.49
CA GLY A 60 1.24 -20.25 7.22
C GLY A 60 2.23 -19.17 7.65
N SER A 61 3.19 -19.55 8.49
CA SER A 61 4.53 -18.96 8.40
C SER A 61 5.16 -19.35 7.06
N HIS A 62 4.62 -18.86 5.95
CA HIS A 62 5.43 -18.62 4.78
C HIS A 62 6.19 -17.35 5.09
N SER A 63 7.52 -17.46 5.16
CA SER A 63 8.47 -16.37 4.94
C SER A 63 7.75 -15.17 4.31
N MET A 64 7.74 -14.02 4.99
CA MET A 64 7.08 -12.78 4.57
C MET A 64 7.56 -12.33 3.19
N LYS A 65 7.16 -13.04 2.13
CA LYS A 65 7.15 -12.53 0.78
C LYS A 65 6.04 -11.51 0.82
N LYS A 66 6.43 -10.27 1.12
CA LYS A 66 5.59 -9.07 1.01
C LYS A 66 4.73 -9.27 -0.23
N VAL A 67 3.44 -9.53 -0.02
CA VAL A 67 2.52 -9.73 -1.15
C VAL A 67 2.51 -8.41 -1.90
N GLU A 68 3.09 -8.42 -3.10
CA GLU A 68 3.12 -7.24 -3.95
C GLU A 68 1.72 -7.00 -4.48
N HIS A 69 1.07 -5.97 -3.98
CA HIS A 69 -0.23 -5.54 -4.48
C HIS A 69 -0.04 -4.58 -5.64
N TYR A 70 -0.37 -5.06 -6.84
CA TYR A 70 -0.38 -4.25 -8.04
C TYR A 70 -1.74 -3.58 -8.20
N SER A 71 -1.75 -2.30 -8.57
CA SER A 71 -2.97 -1.56 -8.90
C SER A 71 -2.76 -0.75 -10.16
N VAL A 72 -3.83 -0.57 -10.93
CA VAL A 72 -3.79 0.19 -12.19
C VAL A 72 -3.95 1.68 -11.88
N GLN A 73 -2.95 2.46 -12.24
CA GLN A 73 -2.99 3.93 -12.16
C GLN A 73 -3.30 4.50 -13.54
N LYS A 74 -4.42 5.21 -13.67
CA LYS A 74 -4.84 5.80 -14.95
C LYS A 74 -3.98 7.02 -15.31
N VAL A 75 -3.71 7.17 -16.61
CA VAL A 75 -3.06 8.35 -17.21
C VAL A 75 -3.96 8.90 -18.33
N THR A 76 -3.88 10.21 -18.57
CA THR A 76 -4.55 10.86 -19.70
C THR A 76 -4.01 10.34 -21.04
N GLY A 77 -4.91 10.06 -21.98
CA GLY A 77 -4.60 9.59 -23.34
C GLY A 77 -4.47 10.73 -24.33
N ASP A 78 -3.42 11.54 -24.23
CA ASP A 78 -3.17 12.73 -25.07
C ASP A 78 -1.91 12.61 -25.95
N GLY A 79 -1.50 11.39 -26.30
CA GLY A 79 -0.27 11.09 -27.05
C GLY A 79 1.01 11.10 -26.21
N ARG A 80 0.94 11.47 -24.93
CA ARG A 80 2.06 11.43 -23.97
C ARG A 80 1.94 10.28 -22.98
N CYS A 81 0.96 9.38 -23.15
CA CYS A 81 0.57 8.38 -22.15
C CYS A 81 1.73 7.48 -21.69
N LEU A 82 2.65 7.10 -22.59
CA LEU A 82 3.85 6.33 -22.23
C LEU A 82 4.74 7.11 -21.25
N PHE A 83 5.14 8.33 -21.62
CA PHE A 83 5.98 9.19 -20.79
C PHE A 83 5.28 9.59 -19.48
N ARG A 84 3.97 9.88 -19.53
CA ARG A 84 3.14 10.16 -18.35
C ARG A 84 3.09 8.98 -17.38
N SER A 85 2.98 7.74 -17.88
CA SER A 85 3.02 6.53 -17.05
C SER A 85 4.35 6.37 -16.34
N LEU A 86 5.44 6.61 -17.06
CA LEU A 86 6.79 6.51 -16.52
C LEU A 86 7.06 7.59 -15.47
N VAL A 87 6.68 8.84 -15.72
CA VAL A 87 6.77 9.95 -14.77
C VAL A 87 5.96 9.66 -13.50
N LYS A 88 4.71 9.19 -13.62
CA LYS A 88 3.91 8.79 -12.46
C LYS A 88 4.57 7.68 -11.65
N GLY A 89 5.10 6.65 -12.31
CA GLY A 89 5.81 5.56 -11.64
C GLY A 89 7.05 6.03 -10.89
N MET A 90 7.87 6.89 -11.52
CA MET A 90 9.05 7.48 -10.87
C MET A 90 8.67 8.34 -9.66
N ALA A 91 7.62 9.15 -9.76
CA ALA A 91 7.13 9.97 -8.66
C ALA A 91 6.59 9.11 -7.52
N PHE A 92 5.83 8.06 -7.83
CA PHE A 92 5.31 7.10 -6.86
C PHE A 92 6.45 6.41 -6.08
N ASN A 93 7.51 5.97 -6.77
CA ASN A 93 8.69 5.37 -6.12
C ASN A 93 9.39 6.33 -5.15
N LYS A 94 9.29 7.65 -5.38
CA LYS A 94 9.84 8.70 -4.52
C LYS A 94 8.85 9.24 -3.49
N GLY A 95 7.62 8.73 -3.45
CA GLY A 95 6.55 9.24 -2.58
C GLY A 95 6.09 10.65 -2.95
N ILE A 96 6.33 11.10 -4.19
CA ILE A 96 5.94 12.41 -4.69
C ILE A 96 4.58 12.30 -5.37
N SER A 97 3.62 13.14 -4.97
CA SER A 97 2.36 13.30 -5.68
C SER A 97 2.50 14.38 -6.76
N LEU A 98 2.08 14.08 -7.98
CA LEU A 98 2.09 15.01 -9.10
C LEU A 98 0.68 15.47 -9.44
N ASN A 99 0.51 16.75 -9.74
CA ASN A 99 -0.72 17.24 -10.35
C ASN A 99 -0.71 16.97 -11.88
N PRO A 100 -1.87 17.04 -12.57
CA PRO A 100 -1.94 16.73 -14.01
C PRO A 100 -1.05 17.60 -14.91
N ARG A 101 -0.78 18.84 -14.50
CA ARG A 101 0.07 19.79 -15.25
C ARG A 101 1.55 19.44 -15.08
N GLU A 102 1.99 19.14 -13.87
CA GLU A 102 3.35 18.65 -13.59
C GLU A 102 3.61 17.33 -14.31
N GLU A 103 2.67 16.39 -14.26
CA GLU A 103 2.75 15.13 -14.99
C GLU A 103 2.95 15.35 -16.49
N ARG A 104 2.24 16.33 -17.08
CA ARG A 104 2.39 16.70 -18.49
C ARG A 104 3.76 17.33 -18.75
N ASN A 105 4.17 18.33 -17.97
CA ASN A 105 5.42 19.05 -18.17
C ASN A 105 6.62 18.12 -18.04
N ASN A 106 6.65 17.28 -17.00
CA ASN A 106 7.72 16.30 -16.78
C ASN A 106 7.74 15.23 -17.90
N ALA A 107 6.58 14.88 -18.45
CA ALA A 107 6.51 13.96 -19.59
C ALA A 107 7.08 14.59 -20.87
N ASP A 108 6.83 15.89 -21.10
CA ASP A 108 7.40 16.63 -22.22
C ASP A 108 8.93 16.81 -22.06
N GLU A 109 9.40 17.07 -20.84
CA GLU A 109 10.84 17.12 -20.51
C GLU A 109 11.52 15.77 -20.75
N LEU A 110 10.92 14.67 -20.27
CA LEU A 110 11.45 13.32 -20.50
C LEU A 110 11.49 12.97 -21.99
N ARG A 111 10.48 13.39 -22.76
CA ARG A 111 10.46 13.23 -24.21
C ARG A 111 11.59 14.00 -24.89
N MET A 112 11.91 15.20 -24.39
CA MET A 112 13.03 16.01 -24.90
C MET A 112 14.38 15.36 -24.60
N ALA A 113 14.58 14.86 -23.39
CA ALA A 113 15.79 14.13 -23.01
C ALA A 113 16.02 12.88 -23.88
N VAL A 114 14.95 12.13 -24.18
CA VAL A 114 15.04 10.98 -25.10
C VAL A 114 15.44 11.41 -26.51
N LYS A 115 14.91 12.53 -27.01
CA LYS A 115 15.29 13.08 -28.31
C LYS A 115 16.78 13.43 -28.33
N GLU A 116 17.29 14.10 -27.30
CA GLU A 116 18.71 14.49 -27.20
C GLU A 116 19.60 13.25 -27.25
N VAL A 117 19.35 12.24 -26.39
CA VAL A 117 20.14 11.00 -26.37
C VAL A 117 20.11 10.26 -27.71
N ILE A 118 18.96 10.19 -28.37
CA ILE A 118 18.84 9.50 -29.67
C ILE A 118 19.50 10.31 -30.79
N CYS A 119 19.41 11.64 -30.75
CA CYS A 119 19.75 12.49 -31.89
C CYS A 119 21.08 13.25 -31.77
N ASP A 120 21.73 13.33 -30.63
CA ASP A 120 22.84 14.27 -30.42
C ASP A 120 24.10 13.90 -31.22
N SER A 121 24.57 12.65 -31.15
CA SER A 121 25.77 12.21 -31.87
C SER A 121 25.49 11.18 -32.97
N LYS A 122 26.30 11.21 -34.04
CA LYS A 122 26.22 10.21 -35.13
C LYS A 122 26.58 8.80 -34.66
N GLU A 123 27.32 8.69 -33.57
CA GLU A 123 27.78 7.42 -33.00
C GLU A 123 26.69 6.79 -32.13
N GLU A 124 26.03 7.57 -31.27
CA GLU A 124 24.91 7.12 -30.45
C GLU A 124 23.68 6.80 -31.31
N ARG A 125 23.44 7.57 -32.39
CA ARG A 125 22.36 7.27 -33.35
C ARG A 125 22.43 5.84 -33.90
N LYS A 126 23.63 5.27 -34.08
CA LYS A 126 23.78 3.88 -34.56
C LYS A 126 23.31 2.86 -33.53
N GLN A 127 23.38 3.18 -32.24
CA GLN A 127 22.90 2.30 -31.16
C GLN A 127 21.37 2.23 -31.12
N TYR A 128 20.70 3.22 -31.72
CA TYR A 128 19.24 3.35 -31.74
C TYR A 128 18.66 3.22 -33.14
N GLU A 129 19.30 2.44 -34.03
CA GLU A 129 18.94 2.35 -35.45
C GLU A 129 17.46 2.03 -35.68
N GLU A 130 16.88 1.08 -34.95
CA GLU A 130 15.44 0.77 -35.04
C GLU A 130 14.55 1.97 -34.69
N ALA A 131 14.90 2.72 -33.66
CA ALA A 131 14.17 3.92 -33.26
C ALA A 131 14.36 5.05 -34.28
N VAL A 132 15.56 5.20 -34.84
CA VAL A 132 15.85 6.19 -35.88
C VAL A 132 15.04 5.88 -37.13
N ILE A 133 14.96 4.61 -37.56
CA ILE A 133 14.14 4.18 -38.71
C ILE A 133 12.68 4.53 -38.45
N ALA A 134 12.13 4.18 -37.29
CA ALA A 134 10.74 4.47 -36.94
C ALA A 134 10.43 5.98 -36.81
N ILE A 135 11.43 6.82 -36.50
CA ILE A 135 11.27 8.29 -36.45
C ILE A 135 11.35 8.91 -37.85
N THR A 136 12.22 8.38 -38.72
CA THR A 136 12.58 9.00 -40.01
C THR A 136 11.80 8.45 -41.19
N VAL A 137 11.25 7.24 -41.07
CA VAL A 137 10.52 6.54 -42.12
C VAL A 137 9.11 6.21 -41.59
N ASP A 138 8.07 6.53 -42.37
CA ASP A 138 6.69 6.08 -42.15
C ASP A 138 6.53 4.56 -42.40
N GLU A 139 7.59 3.77 -42.18
CA GLU A 139 7.57 2.33 -42.33
C GLU A 139 7.21 1.67 -40.99
N SER A 140 6.14 0.88 -40.99
CA SER A 140 5.76 0.08 -39.84
C SER A 140 6.84 -0.95 -39.52
N LEU A 141 7.40 -0.92 -38.30
CA LEU A 141 8.27 -1.99 -37.80
C LEU A 141 7.55 -3.34 -37.94
N LYS A 142 8.23 -4.36 -38.49
CA LYS A 142 7.68 -5.72 -38.59
C LYS A 142 7.46 -6.26 -37.17
N ARG A 143 6.19 -6.52 -36.85
CA ARG A 143 5.77 -7.16 -35.59
C ARG A 143 5.85 -8.68 -35.69
#